data_AF-A0A1B8R747-F1
#
_entry.id   AF-A0A1B8R747-F1
#
_cell.length_a   1.000
_cell.length_b   1.000
_cell.length_c   1.000
_cell.angle_alpha   90.00
_cell.angle_beta   90.00
_cell.angle_gamma   90.00
#
_symmetry.space_group_name_H-M   'P 1'
#
loop_
_entity.id
_entity.type
_entity.pdbx_description
1 polymer ?
#
loop_
_entity_poly.entity_id
_entity_poly.type
_entity_poly.pdbx_seq_one_letter_code
_entity_poly.pdbx_strand_id
1 'polypeptide(L)'
;MRRYFPISLVGLVVTGGVFVLQAIPFTGIFLMFAFAMAWSIVLVNASMIGVAIEAVVGRVSRLWLLLPLIFYGGYWTAAALDHFALRDLASRTDSANAQVVTGFDPARQALVFAKGGAWDGAWLTQNFALPVAYSVNPNFPEGYLSDRMIDSAVCAKVRATRALQSAFVQALDFHDGEALDDRRTENRFCNLSMPEKPQLPIVTVSQEETKEFEKSLPVRRITTTITMPDGRRFQLLGGTAAPLSWIPMPIIGCFLNSGAPSWDCSAQFTRNGFTSIFSGDSPYKGDSTALARALGLKPVAVENRVGSDSAVILAKIAATEEATLARQIANVDAMIADPAAKVTEWQVDVLINSTYALTSRADAIMTGIERAAAMTGRLRSSARESGRILARLAAALPPDKFVELGPRLLSVYAAADNDHWLWEAEPLLRRLGDLGPGALPYLANPRASLPSVNGAGVEGLCRVGSSGRAVAEPVLLALWAKPNLGYDRLGDLFAAMRRMGITPPPLVDDKRKLFPRLQADWADVSPSSPPRVCATRA
;
A
#
# COMPACT_ATOMS: atom_id res chain seq x y z
N MET A 1 33.71 58.24 1.36
CA MET A 1 32.31 58.51 1.76
C MET A 1 31.76 57.26 2.44
N ARG A 2 31.40 57.32 3.73
CA ARG A 2 30.72 56.21 4.41
C ARG A 2 29.31 56.08 3.82
N ARG A 3 28.92 54.89 3.38
CA ARG A 3 27.52 54.66 2.98
C ARG A 3 26.69 54.55 4.26
N TYR A 4 25.51 55.15 4.28
CA TYR A 4 24.61 55.07 5.44
C TYR A 4 23.96 53.68 5.58
N PHE A 5 23.83 52.95 4.46
CA PHE A 5 23.18 51.64 4.39
C PHE A 5 24.09 50.53 3.84
N PRO A 6 24.05 49.31 4.42
CA PRO A 6 24.76 48.16 3.90
C PRO A 6 24.13 47.63 2.61
N ILE A 7 24.95 47.35 1.59
CA ILE A 7 24.47 46.80 0.31
C ILE A 7 23.98 45.37 0.51
N SER A 8 24.61 44.63 1.42
CA SER A 8 24.29 43.25 1.74
C SER A 8 22.84 43.02 2.16
N LEU A 9 22.09 44.05 2.58
CA LEU A 9 20.66 43.96 2.90
C LEU A 9 19.77 43.68 1.68
N VAL A 10 20.28 43.82 0.45
CA VAL A 10 19.55 43.48 -0.78
C VAL A 10 19.06 42.02 -0.77
N GLY A 11 19.84 41.09 -0.20
CA GLY A 11 19.41 39.68 -0.08
C GLY A 11 18.12 39.48 0.74
N LEU A 12 17.91 40.29 1.78
CA LEU A 12 16.66 40.28 2.56
C LEU A 12 15.48 40.82 1.74
N VAL A 13 15.70 41.87 0.96
CA VAL A 13 14.69 42.44 0.06
C VAL A 13 14.29 41.41 -1.00
N VAL A 14 15.27 40.73 -1.60
CA VAL A 14 15.03 39.64 -2.56
C VAL A 14 14.23 38.51 -1.90
N THR A 15 14.59 38.11 -0.68
CA THR A 15 13.85 37.07 0.08
C THR A 15 12.38 37.45 0.27
N GLY A 16 12.11 38.71 0.68
CA GLY A 16 10.74 39.22 0.83
C GLY A 16 9.98 39.26 -0.51
N GLY A 17 10.64 39.68 -1.59
CA GLY A 17 10.04 39.67 -2.93
C GLY A 17 9.69 38.26 -3.41
N VAL A 18 10.58 37.28 -3.20
CA VAL A 18 10.34 35.87 -3.51
C VAL A 18 9.18 35.33 -2.69
N PHE A 19 9.09 35.65 -1.40
CA PHE A 19 7.97 35.24 -0.56
C PHE A 19 6.62 35.79 -1.05
N VAL A 20 6.57 37.07 -1.42
CA VAL A 20 5.35 37.70 -1.99
C VAL A 20 4.95 37.02 -3.30
N LEU A 21 5.92 36.71 -4.17
CA LEU A 21 5.68 35.96 -5.40
C LEU A 21 5.21 34.53 -5.12
N GLN A 22 5.70 33.89 -4.05
CA GLN A 22 5.22 32.57 -3.65
C GLN A 22 3.82 32.58 -3.07
N ALA A 23 3.39 33.68 -2.44
CA ALA A 23 2.04 33.79 -1.87
C ALA A 23 0.93 33.72 -2.94
N ILE A 24 1.25 34.01 -4.20
CA ILE A 24 0.33 33.86 -5.33
C ILE A 24 0.43 32.41 -5.85
N PRO A 25 -0.63 31.59 -5.82
CA PRO A 25 -0.54 30.16 -6.11
C PRO A 25 0.06 29.81 -7.48
N PHE A 26 -0.28 30.59 -8.52
CA PHE A 26 0.22 30.35 -9.88
C PHE A 26 1.75 30.45 -9.96
N THR A 27 2.34 31.53 -9.46
CA THR A 27 3.81 31.70 -9.41
C THR A 27 4.45 30.83 -8.33
N GLY A 28 3.74 30.62 -7.22
CA GLY A 28 4.16 29.80 -6.10
C GLY A 28 4.46 28.36 -6.49
N ILE A 29 3.64 27.73 -7.34
CA ILE A 29 3.89 26.36 -7.82
C ILE A 29 5.22 26.26 -8.57
N PHE A 30 5.51 27.18 -9.50
CA PHE A 30 6.78 27.18 -10.23
C PHE A 30 7.97 27.42 -9.30
N LEU A 31 7.82 28.34 -8.34
CA LEU A 31 8.85 28.64 -7.36
C LEU A 31 9.06 27.50 -6.35
N MET A 32 8.03 26.72 -6.04
CA MET A 32 8.13 25.50 -5.24
C MET A 32 9.00 24.45 -5.96
N PHE A 33 8.78 24.24 -7.27
CA PHE A 33 9.65 23.36 -8.07
C PHE A 33 11.09 23.86 -8.18
N ALA A 34 11.32 25.18 -8.11
CA ALA A 34 12.65 25.79 -8.03
C ALA A 34 13.25 25.77 -6.60
N PHE A 35 12.57 25.15 -5.64
CA PHE A 35 12.95 25.08 -4.22
C PHE A 35 13.18 26.45 -3.59
N ALA A 36 12.44 27.47 -4.04
CA ALA A 36 12.70 28.86 -3.68
C ALA A 36 12.45 29.17 -2.19
N MET A 37 11.68 28.35 -1.49
CA MET A 37 11.55 28.45 -0.02
C MET A 37 12.90 28.31 0.71
N ALA A 38 13.83 27.51 0.18
CA ALA A 38 15.16 27.32 0.75
C ALA A 38 16.16 28.40 0.34
N TRP A 39 15.84 29.25 -0.65
CA TRP A 39 16.73 30.37 -1.02
C TRP A 39 16.91 31.33 0.14
N SER A 40 15.88 31.48 0.98
CA SER A 40 15.94 32.28 2.21
C SER A 40 17.07 31.84 3.15
N ILE A 41 17.43 30.55 3.20
CA ILE A 41 18.58 30.05 3.98
C ILE A 41 19.87 30.73 3.54
N VAL A 42 20.13 30.77 2.23
CA VAL A 42 21.36 31.34 1.67
C VAL A 42 21.31 32.87 1.72
N LEU A 43 20.23 33.47 1.27
CA LEU A 43 20.10 34.92 1.13
C LEU A 43 20.16 35.64 2.49
N VAL A 44 19.43 35.14 3.49
CA VAL A 44 19.41 35.77 4.83
C VAL A 44 20.78 35.64 5.50
N ASN A 45 21.39 34.45 5.49
CA ASN A 45 22.72 34.27 6.08
C ASN A 45 23.80 35.07 5.33
N ALA A 46 23.79 35.10 3.99
CA ALA A 46 24.71 35.90 3.19
C ALA A 46 24.55 37.40 3.48
N SER A 47 23.32 37.89 3.64
CA SER A 47 23.04 39.26 4.05
C SER A 47 23.63 39.59 5.42
N MET A 48 23.45 38.73 6.43
CA MET A 48 23.96 38.96 7.78
C MET A 48 25.50 38.98 7.81
N ILE A 49 26.14 38.01 7.14
CA ILE A 49 27.59 37.93 7.02
C ILE A 49 28.14 39.16 6.27
N GLY A 50 27.50 39.53 5.16
CA GLY A 50 27.89 40.70 4.37
C GLY A 50 27.79 42.01 5.15
N VAL A 51 26.73 42.22 5.92
CA VAL A 51 26.58 43.39 6.82
C VAL A 51 27.72 43.44 7.83
N ALA A 52 28.10 42.29 8.42
CA ALA A 52 29.20 42.23 9.37
C ALA A 52 30.53 42.62 8.72
N ILE A 53 30.83 42.09 7.53
CA ILE A 53 32.05 42.41 6.76
C ILE A 53 32.08 43.90 6.41
N GLU A 54 30.98 44.46 5.89
CA GLU A 54 30.90 45.88 5.53
C GLU A 54 31.12 46.80 6.74
N ALA A 55 30.60 46.43 7.91
CA ALA A 55 30.76 47.19 9.14
C ALA A 55 32.18 47.10 9.72
N VAL A 56 32.82 45.92 9.67
CA VAL A 56 34.21 45.71 10.13
C VAL A 56 35.21 46.45 9.23
N VAL A 57 35.03 46.40 7.91
CA VAL A 57 35.86 47.12 6.93
C VAL A 57 35.62 48.64 6.97
N GLY A 58 34.61 49.11 7.71
CA GLY A 58 34.30 50.52 7.88
C GLY A 58 33.59 51.17 6.69
N ARG A 59 32.98 50.36 5.80
CA ARG A 59 32.14 50.85 4.69
C ARG A 59 30.83 51.46 5.20
N VAL A 60 30.34 50.94 6.32
CA VAL A 60 29.14 51.41 7.05
C VAL A 60 29.44 51.62 8.54
N SER A 61 28.48 52.17 9.29
CA SER A 61 28.59 52.33 10.75
C SER A 61 28.78 50.99 11.47
N ARG A 62 29.64 50.94 12.49
CA ARG A 62 29.83 49.75 13.34
C ARG A 62 28.56 49.35 14.11
N LEU A 63 27.60 50.26 14.30
CA LEU A 63 26.30 49.94 14.88
C LEU A 63 25.54 48.87 14.08
N TRP A 64 25.81 48.73 12.78
CA TRP A 64 25.22 47.67 11.95
C TRP A 64 25.65 46.26 12.37
N LEU A 65 26.70 46.09 13.18
CA LEU A 65 27.06 44.81 13.78
C LEU A 65 26.02 44.29 14.77
N LEU A 66 25.17 45.17 15.32
CA LEU A 66 24.09 44.74 16.20
C LEU A 66 23.10 43.82 15.48
N LEU A 67 22.86 44.04 14.18
CA LEU A 67 21.92 43.23 13.40
C LEU A 67 22.33 41.74 13.32
N PRO A 68 23.52 41.37 12.80
CA PRO A 68 23.95 39.98 12.79
C PRO A 68 24.16 39.44 14.22
N LEU A 69 24.59 40.27 15.18
CA LEU A 69 24.76 39.84 16.57
C LEU A 69 23.42 39.43 17.19
N ILE A 70 22.35 40.21 17.00
CA ILE A 70 21.00 39.89 17.49
C ILE A 70 20.46 38.65 16.75
N PHE A 71 20.66 38.56 15.43
CA PHE A 71 20.19 37.42 14.63
C PHE A 71 20.82 36.11 15.09
N TYR A 72 22.15 36.00 15.06
CA TYR A 72 22.86 34.77 15.43
C TYR A 72 22.82 34.52 16.94
N GLY A 73 23.01 35.56 17.76
CA GLY A 73 22.98 35.45 19.22
C GLY A 73 21.61 35.06 19.74
N GLY A 74 20.54 35.69 19.23
CA GLY A 74 19.16 35.32 19.55
C GLY A 74 18.83 33.90 19.10
N TYR A 75 19.22 33.52 17.87
CA TYR A 75 19.01 32.17 17.35
C TYR A 75 19.71 31.10 18.20
N TRP A 76 21.01 31.24 18.46
CA TRP A 76 21.75 30.25 19.24
C TRP A 76 21.29 30.18 20.69
N THR A 77 20.84 31.29 21.28
CA THR A 77 20.22 31.28 22.61
C THR A 77 18.94 30.45 22.59
N ALA A 78 18.05 30.68 21.61
CA ALA A 78 16.82 29.90 21.47
C ALA A 78 17.11 28.41 21.19
N ALA A 79 18.06 28.11 20.31
CA ALA A 79 18.47 26.73 20.03
C ALA A 79 19.05 26.05 21.27
N ALA A 80 19.94 26.72 22.02
CA ALA A 80 20.48 26.18 23.25
C ALA A 80 19.37 25.87 24.28
N LEU A 81 18.40 26.78 24.45
CA LEU A 81 17.25 26.56 25.34
C LEU A 81 16.40 25.36 24.90
N ASP A 82 16.12 25.20 23.60
CA ASP A 82 15.42 24.03 23.06
C ASP A 82 16.19 22.73 23.35
N HIS A 83 17.52 22.71 23.15
CA HIS A 83 18.35 21.52 23.40
C HIS A 83 18.48 21.20 24.90
N PHE A 84 18.50 22.21 25.78
CA PHE A 84 18.43 21.98 27.23
C PHE A 84 17.06 21.44 27.65
N ALA A 85 15.96 22.01 27.13
CA ALA A 85 14.62 21.52 27.39
C ALA A 85 14.44 20.07 26.92
N LEU A 86 15.00 19.72 25.75
CA LEU A 86 14.99 18.35 25.25
C LEU A 86 15.73 17.38 26.17
N ARG A 87 16.94 17.72 26.63
CA ARG A 87 17.71 16.85 27.55
C ARG A 87 17.00 16.63 28.87
N ASP A 88 16.41 17.69 29.43
CA ASP A 88 15.64 17.61 30.66
C ASP A 88 14.36 16.79 30.48
N LEU A 89 13.63 17.00 29.38
CA LEU A 89 12.46 16.19 29.01
C LEU A 89 12.83 14.71 28.85
N ALA A 90 13.96 14.42 28.21
CA ALA A 90 14.44 13.05 28.01
C ALA A 90 14.80 12.37 29.33
N SER A 91 15.53 13.05 30.21
CA SER A 91 15.86 12.52 31.53
C SER A 91 14.62 12.27 32.39
N ARG A 92 13.63 13.18 32.36
CA ARG A 92 12.34 13.01 33.05
C ARG A 92 11.54 11.83 32.48
N THR A 93 11.53 11.66 31.17
CA THR A 93 10.84 10.56 30.48
C THR A 93 11.49 9.20 30.81
N ASP A 94 12.81 9.12 30.72
CA ASP A 94 13.55 7.89 31.03
C ASP A 94 13.39 7.47 32.49
N SER A 95 13.47 8.42 33.43
CA SER A 95 13.27 8.14 34.85
C SER A 95 11.84 7.71 35.17
N ALA A 96 10.83 8.32 34.56
CA ALA A 96 9.43 7.91 34.71
C ALA A 96 9.20 6.49 34.17
N ASN A 97 9.72 6.18 32.97
CA ASN A 97 9.53 4.88 32.34
C ASN A 97 10.36 3.77 33.01
N ALA A 98 11.52 4.08 33.59
CA ALA A 98 12.39 3.09 34.25
C ALA A 98 11.72 2.40 35.45
N GLN A 99 10.70 3.04 36.04
CA GLN A 99 9.96 2.50 37.19
C GLN A 99 8.77 1.62 36.80
N VAL A 100 8.40 1.59 35.51
CA VAL A 100 7.21 0.89 35.05
C VAL A 100 7.56 -0.56 34.76
N VAL A 101 7.00 -1.47 35.55
CA VAL A 101 7.07 -2.92 35.32
C VAL A 101 5.67 -3.49 35.49
N THR A 102 5.13 -4.05 34.42
CA THR A 102 3.74 -4.50 34.36
C THR A 102 3.53 -5.91 34.92
N GLY A 103 4.59 -6.74 34.89
CA GLY A 103 4.50 -8.17 35.18
C GLY A 103 3.86 -8.98 34.05
N PHE A 104 3.92 -8.48 32.81
CA PHE A 104 3.48 -9.22 31.62
C PHE A 104 4.22 -10.55 31.48
N ASP A 105 3.48 -11.60 31.16
CA ASP A 105 4.03 -12.93 30.87
C ASP A 105 3.47 -13.44 29.53
N PRO A 106 4.30 -13.51 28.46
CA PRO A 106 3.84 -13.93 27.13
C PRO A 106 3.37 -15.40 27.07
N ALA A 107 3.69 -16.23 28.07
CA ALA A 107 3.18 -17.60 28.15
C ALA A 107 1.77 -17.67 28.76
N ARG A 108 1.35 -16.64 29.49
CA ARG A 108 0.06 -16.61 30.23
C ARG A 108 -0.88 -15.51 29.76
N GLN A 109 -0.41 -14.56 28.98
CA GLN A 109 -1.15 -13.37 28.56
C GLN A 109 -0.90 -13.07 27.08
N ALA A 110 -1.92 -12.53 26.41
CA ALA A 110 -1.81 -12.06 25.04
C ALA A 110 -1.65 -10.54 25.01
N LEU A 111 -0.65 -10.05 24.28
CA LEU A 111 -0.44 -8.62 24.06
C LEU A 111 -1.31 -8.14 22.87
N VAL A 112 -2.19 -7.19 23.12
CA VAL A 112 -3.13 -6.66 22.13
C VAL A 112 -2.94 -5.15 21.99
N PHE A 113 -2.70 -4.69 20.77
CA PHE A 113 -2.67 -3.27 20.42
C PHE A 113 -4.05 -2.76 20.04
N ALA A 114 -4.51 -1.74 20.74
CA ALA A 114 -5.77 -1.05 20.44
C ALA A 114 -5.68 -0.29 19.10
N LYS A 115 -6.83 -0.07 18.48
CA LYS A 115 -6.95 0.66 17.22
C LYS A 115 -6.44 2.11 17.36
N GLY A 116 -5.71 2.59 16.36
CA GLY A 116 -5.31 4.00 16.24
C GLY A 116 -3.90 4.35 16.73
N GLY A 117 -3.15 3.38 17.27
CA GLY A 117 -1.73 3.57 17.59
C GLY A 117 -0.81 3.26 16.40
N ALA A 118 0.32 3.95 16.31
CA ALA A 118 1.37 3.71 15.31
C ALA A 118 2.31 2.56 15.75
N TRP A 119 1.73 1.46 16.22
CA TRP A 119 2.50 0.32 16.71
C TRP A 119 2.82 -0.66 15.60
N ASP A 120 4.07 -1.11 15.60
CA ASP A 120 4.50 -2.29 14.88
C ASP A 120 4.60 -3.46 15.85
N GLY A 121 3.49 -4.19 16.03
CA GLY A 121 3.48 -5.40 16.85
C GLY A 121 4.47 -6.46 16.33
N ALA A 122 4.69 -6.49 15.01
CA ALA A 122 5.67 -7.38 14.41
C ALA A 122 7.08 -7.06 14.89
N TRP A 123 7.44 -5.78 15.05
CA TRP A 123 8.76 -5.39 15.57
C TRP A 123 9.06 -6.00 16.94
N LEU A 124 8.09 -6.08 17.86
CA LEU A 124 8.28 -6.75 19.15
C LEU A 124 8.49 -8.26 18.98
N THR A 125 7.73 -8.91 18.11
CA THR A 125 7.90 -10.34 17.85
C THR A 125 9.24 -10.69 17.23
N GLN A 126 9.81 -9.78 16.44
CA GLN A 126 11.10 -9.95 15.79
C GLN A 126 12.28 -9.72 16.75
N ASN A 127 12.14 -8.82 17.74
CA ASN A 127 13.28 -8.33 18.51
C ASN A 127 13.24 -8.69 20.00
N PHE A 128 12.11 -9.16 20.56
CA PHE A 128 11.91 -9.24 22.01
C PHE A 128 11.39 -10.59 22.54
N ALA A 129 11.69 -11.70 21.85
CA ALA A 129 11.24 -13.06 22.21
C ALA A 129 9.71 -13.16 22.41
N LEU A 130 8.94 -12.23 21.85
CA LEU A 130 7.49 -12.22 21.94
C LEU A 130 6.94 -13.18 20.89
N PRO A 131 6.28 -14.30 21.27
CA PRO A 131 5.85 -15.31 20.29
C PRO A 131 4.79 -14.78 19.31
N VAL A 132 3.92 -13.90 19.79
CA VAL A 132 2.82 -13.32 19.02
C VAL A 132 2.40 -11.99 19.61
N ALA A 133 2.10 -11.03 18.73
CA ALA A 133 1.42 -9.79 19.07
C ALA A 133 0.08 -9.74 18.34
N TYR A 134 -0.92 -9.11 18.93
CA TYR A 134 -2.23 -8.96 18.29
C TYR A 134 -2.56 -7.48 18.09
N SER A 135 -3.34 -7.16 17.07
CA SER A 135 -3.91 -5.83 16.86
C SER A 135 -5.42 -5.93 16.68
N VAL A 136 -6.16 -5.01 17.29
CA VAL A 136 -7.62 -4.94 17.13
C VAL A 136 -7.96 -4.55 15.70
N ASN A 137 -8.70 -5.42 15.01
CA ASN A 137 -9.17 -5.16 13.65
C ASN A 137 -10.63 -5.61 13.47
N PRO A 138 -11.58 -4.66 13.50
CA PRO A 138 -13.01 -4.98 13.43
C PRO A 138 -13.47 -5.46 12.04
N ASN A 139 -12.59 -5.44 11.04
CA ASN A 139 -12.92 -5.93 9.70
C ASN A 139 -12.93 -7.46 9.63
N PHE A 140 -12.42 -8.15 10.66
CA PHE A 140 -12.40 -9.61 10.73
C PHE A 140 -13.39 -10.13 11.77
N PRO A 141 -14.08 -11.27 11.52
CA PRO A 141 -14.94 -11.91 12.51
C PRO A 141 -14.23 -12.22 13.83
N GLU A 142 -12.95 -12.55 13.76
CA GLU A 142 -12.09 -12.82 14.91
C GLU A 142 -11.87 -11.55 15.75
N GLY A 143 -12.01 -10.36 15.16
CA GLY A 143 -11.83 -9.05 15.78
C GLY A 143 -10.36 -8.61 15.92
N TYR A 144 -9.42 -9.46 15.53
CA TYR A 144 -7.98 -9.27 15.71
C TYR A 144 -7.17 -9.80 14.53
N LEU A 145 -6.06 -9.14 14.26
CA LEU A 145 -4.93 -9.71 13.52
C LEU A 145 -3.86 -10.14 14.50
N SER A 146 -3.14 -11.19 14.16
CA SER A 146 -1.95 -11.61 14.88
C SER A 146 -0.72 -11.46 14.00
N ASP A 147 0.36 -10.99 14.59
CA ASP A 147 1.68 -10.87 13.98
C ASP A 147 2.64 -11.80 14.72
N ARG A 148 3.47 -12.53 13.98
CA ARG A 148 4.50 -13.43 14.52
C ARG A 148 5.58 -13.72 13.50
N MET A 149 6.73 -14.12 13.99
CA MET A 149 7.82 -14.59 13.14
C MET A 149 7.64 -16.07 12.77
N ILE A 150 7.86 -16.41 11.51
CA ILE A 150 7.82 -17.78 10.98
C ILE A 150 9.01 -18.06 10.05
N ASP A 151 9.31 -19.35 9.83
CA ASP A 151 10.42 -19.77 8.96
C ASP A 151 10.17 -19.45 7.48
N SER A 152 11.25 -19.16 6.76
CA SER A 152 11.24 -18.77 5.34
C SER A 152 10.56 -19.78 4.41
N ALA A 153 10.62 -21.08 4.73
CA ALA A 153 9.93 -22.12 3.98
C ALA A 153 8.39 -21.94 4.03
N VAL A 154 7.86 -21.59 5.21
CA VAL A 154 6.43 -21.28 5.37
C VAL A 154 6.10 -19.96 4.71
N CYS A 155 6.98 -18.96 4.81
CA CYS A 155 6.84 -17.66 4.12
C CYS A 155 6.66 -17.83 2.61
N ALA A 156 7.51 -18.64 1.96
CA ALA A 156 7.45 -18.91 0.54
C ALA A 156 6.11 -19.54 0.15
N LYS A 157 5.62 -20.50 0.94
CA LYS A 157 4.31 -21.13 0.74
C LYS A 157 3.16 -20.12 0.84
N VAL A 158 3.17 -19.26 1.86
CA VAL A 158 2.13 -18.22 2.04
C VAL A 158 2.14 -17.23 0.89
N ARG A 159 3.31 -16.72 0.48
CA ARG A 159 3.43 -15.74 -0.62
C ARG A 159 3.00 -16.30 -1.97
N ALA A 160 3.30 -17.57 -2.24
CA ALA A 160 2.92 -18.23 -3.48
C ALA A 160 1.42 -18.56 -3.57
N THR A 161 0.68 -18.54 -2.45
CA THR A 161 -0.71 -19.00 -2.41
C THR A 161 -1.69 -17.83 -2.33
N ARG A 162 -2.29 -17.46 -3.47
CA ARG A 162 -3.27 -16.36 -3.57
C ARG A 162 -4.52 -16.54 -2.68
N ALA A 163 -4.97 -17.78 -2.46
CA ALA A 163 -6.08 -18.07 -1.55
C ALA A 163 -5.76 -17.61 -0.11
N LEU A 164 -4.52 -17.80 0.35
CA LEU A 164 -4.10 -17.38 1.69
C LEU A 164 -4.11 -15.85 1.82
N GLN A 165 -3.67 -15.12 0.80
CA GLN A 165 -3.78 -13.66 0.79
C GLN A 165 -5.24 -13.18 0.89
N SER A 166 -6.17 -13.91 0.27
CA SER A 166 -7.61 -13.63 0.34
C SER A 166 -8.28 -14.12 1.62
N ALA A 167 -7.59 -14.99 2.38
CA ALA A 167 -7.90 -15.30 3.77
C ALA A 167 -7.20 -14.33 4.74
N PHE A 168 -6.62 -13.24 4.23
CA PHE A 168 -5.84 -12.25 4.99
C PHE A 168 -4.65 -12.83 5.73
N VAL A 169 -4.13 -13.97 5.27
CA VAL A 169 -2.87 -14.57 5.72
C VAL A 169 -1.74 -14.03 4.85
N GLN A 170 -0.91 -13.17 5.42
CA GLN A 170 0.13 -12.43 4.71
C GLN A 170 1.51 -12.67 5.32
N ALA A 171 2.52 -12.81 4.48
CA ALA A 171 3.91 -12.99 4.89
C ALA A 171 4.77 -11.83 4.35
N LEU A 172 5.29 -10.99 5.25
CA LEU A 172 6.05 -9.78 4.92
C LEU A 172 7.52 -9.94 5.36
N ASP A 173 8.44 -9.63 4.45
CA ASP A 173 9.87 -9.56 4.81
C ASP A 173 10.12 -8.38 5.77
N PHE A 174 11.17 -8.49 6.56
CA PHE A 174 11.63 -7.40 7.41
C PHE A 174 13.16 -7.29 7.37
N HIS A 175 13.68 -6.17 7.85
CA HIS A 175 15.11 -5.89 7.83
C HIS A 175 15.72 -6.03 9.22
N ASP A 176 16.94 -6.55 9.25
CA ASP A 176 17.84 -6.52 10.39
C ASP A 176 18.44 -5.13 10.57
N GLY A 177 18.71 -4.77 11.82
CA GLY A 177 19.40 -3.54 12.17
C GLY A 177 18.51 -2.36 12.59
N GLU A 178 19.14 -1.44 13.30
CA GLU A 178 18.51 -0.23 13.86
C GLU A 178 18.69 1.01 12.98
N ALA A 179 19.69 1.00 12.07
CA ALA A 179 20.09 2.14 11.26
C ALA A 179 19.75 1.97 9.77
N LEU A 180 19.57 3.09 9.07
CA LEU A 180 19.28 3.15 7.63
C LEU A 180 20.38 2.53 6.75
N ASP A 181 21.61 2.42 7.25
CA ASP A 181 22.79 2.04 6.44
C ASP A 181 23.21 0.56 6.52
N ASP A 182 22.67 -0.25 7.44
CA ASP A 182 22.99 -1.70 7.58
C ASP A 182 21.75 -2.60 7.52
N ARG A 183 20.73 -2.16 6.75
CA ARG A 183 19.48 -2.90 6.56
C ARG A 183 19.69 -4.12 5.69
N ARG A 184 20.17 -5.21 6.27
CA ARG A 184 20.14 -6.51 5.62
C ARG A 184 18.73 -7.07 5.74
N THR A 185 18.16 -7.55 4.63
CA THR A 185 16.89 -8.28 4.70
C THR A 185 17.12 -9.59 5.45
N GLU A 186 16.29 -9.85 6.47
CA GLU A 186 16.28 -11.14 7.15
C GLU A 186 15.71 -12.18 6.18
N ASN A 187 16.51 -13.20 5.87
CA ASN A 187 16.15 -14.21 4.88
C ASN A 187 15.73 -15.54 5.52
N ARG A 188 15.97 -15.72 6.82
CA ARG A 188 15.60 -16.95 7.55
C ARG A 188 14.15 -16.94 7.99
N PHE A 189 13.59 -15.76 8.22
CA PHE A 189 12.26 -15.59 8.75
C PHE A 189 11.48 -14.51 8.01
N CYS A 190 10.16 -14.49 8.19
CA CYS A 190 9.32 -13.36 7.83
C CYS A 190 8.27 -13.10 8.92
N ASN A 191 7.60 -11.94 8.86
CA ASN A 191 6.41 -11.68 9.67
C ASN A 191 5.18 -12.31 9.00
N LEU A 192 4.50 -13.21 9.69
CA LEU A 192 3.18 -13.70 9.34
C LEU A 192 2.12 -12.86 10.05
N SER A 193 1.25 -12.23 9.28
CA SER A 193 0.03 -11.58 9.75
C SER A 193 -1.18 -12.41 9.36
N MET A 194 -2.06 -12.75 10.29
CA MET A 194 -3.31 -13.47 9.99
C MET A 194 -4.43 -13.20 11.01
N PRO A 195 -5.72 -13.30 10.61
CA PRO A 195 -6.83 -13.24 11.55
C PRO A 195 -6.74 -14.34 12.59
N GLU A 196 -6.68 -13.97 13.86
CA GLU A 196 -6.63 -14.91 14.98
C GLU A 196 -7.14 -14.25 16.26
N LYS A 197 -8.09 -14.90 16.92
CA LYS A 197 -8.58 -14.47 18.23
C LYS A 197 -7.61 -14.89 19.34
N PRO A 198 -7.17 -13.96 20.22
CA PRO A 198 -6.35 -14.31 21.37
C PRO A 198 -7.04 -15.34 22.28
N GLN A 199 -6.30 -16.37 22.69
CA GLN A 199 -6.79 -17.43 23.59
C GLN A 199 -6.43 -17.19 25.06
N LEU A 200 -5.48 -16.30 25.32
CA LEU A 200 -5.00 -15.96 26.66
C LEU A 200 -5.65 -14.66 27.17
N PRO A 201 -5.70 -14.44 28.51
CA PRO A 201 -6.06 -13.15 29.09
C PRO A 201 -5.33 -11.98 28.42
N ILE A 202 -6.09 -10.93 28.08
CA ILE A 202 -5.63 -9.84 27.22
C ILE A 202 -4.98 -8.73 28.04
N VAL A 203 -3.78 -8.33 27.62
CA VAL A 203 -3.11 -7.08 28.02
C VAL A 203 -3.26 -6.11 26.87
N THR A 204 -3.96 -5.01 27.08
CA THR A 204 -4.24 -4.03 26.02
C THR A 204 -3.28 -2.85 26.09
N VAL A 205 -2.68 -2.52 24.95
CA VAL A 205 -1.82 -1.35 24.77
C VAL A 205 -2.55 -0.33 23.90
N SER A 206 -2.78 0.86 24.41
CA SER A 206 -3.36 1.99 23.66
C SER A 206 -2.42 3.19 23.67
N GLN A 207 -2.51 4.02 22.64
CA GLN A 207 -1.75 5.27 22.53
C GLN A 207 -2.69 6.46 22.43
N GLU A 208 -2.27 7.56 23.03
CA GLU A 208 -2.86 8.87 22.83
C GLU A 208 -1.74 9.85 22.44
N GLU A 209 -1.90 10.50 21.29
CA GLU A 209 -0.97 11.53 20.81
C GLU A 209 -1.49 12.91 21.19
N THR A 210 -0.61 13.73 21.75
CA THR A 210 -0.87 15.14 22.05
C THR A 210 0.25 16.00 21.45
N LYS A 211 -0.10 17.20 20.98
CA LYS A 211 0.85 18.19 20.48
C LYS A 211 0.87 19.36 21.44
N GLU A 212 2.04 19.65 21.96
CA GLU A 212 2.25 20.65 23.00
C GLU A 212 3.60 21.35 22.83
N PHE A 213 3.91 22.26 23.75
CA PHE A 213 5.19 22.96 23.80
C PHE A 213 5.79 22.81 25.20
N GLU A 214 7.04 22.34 25.28
CA GLU A 214 7.85 22.43 26.48
C GLU A 214 8.67 23.72 26.39
N LYS A 215 8.15 24.82 26.97
CA LYS A 215 8.65 26.18 26.76
C LYS A 215 8.54 26.60 25.28
N SER A 216 9.65 26.66 24.54
CA SER A 216 9.71 26.97 23.11
C SER A 216 9.87 25.74 22.21
N LEU A 217 10.10 24.56 22.80
CA LEU A 217 10.33 23.31 22.10
C LEU A 217 8.98 22.68 21.74
N PRO A 218 8.65 22.53 20.44
CA PRO A 218 7.47 21.78 20.03
C PRO A 218 7.68 20.30 20.36
N VAL A 219 6.70 19.70 21.03
CA VAL A 219 6.71 18.30 21.45
C VAL A 219 5.44 17.61 20.97
N ARG A 220 5.60 16.43 20.38
CA ARG A 220 4.54 15.49 20.11
C ARG A 220 4.66 14.36 21.13
N ARG A 221 3.86 14.44 22.19
CA ARG A 221 3.89 13.49 23.30
C ARG A 221 2.94 12.34 23.01
N ILE A 222 3.45 11.12 23.13
CA ILE A 222 2.70 9.89 23.00
C ILE A 222 2.60 9.28 24.39
N THR A 223 1.38 9.19 24.91
CA THR A 223 1.11 8.48 26.17
C THR A 223 0.64 7.07 25.83
N THR A 224 1.44 6.08 26.23
CA THR A 224 1.10 4.67 26.04
C THR A 224 0.49 4.14 27.32
N THR A 225 -0.76 3.67 27.25
CA THR A 225 -1.44 3.04 28.39
C THR A 225 -1.45 1.52 28.21
N ILE A 226 -0.95 0.80 29.21
CA ILE A 226 -0.98 -0.66 29.28
C ILE A 226 -2.05 -1.04 30.31
N THR A 227 -3.09 -1.74 29.89
CA THR A 227 -4.16 -2.23 30.75
C THR A 227 -4.03 -3.73 30.93
N MET A 228 -3.79 -4.17 32.16
CA MET A 228 -3.68 -5.58 32.53
C MET A 228 -5.06 -6.25 32.63
N PRO A 229 -5.14 -7.60 32.57
CA PRO A 229 -6.42 -8.32 32.69
C PRO A 229 -7.16 -8.07 34.01
N ASP A 230 -6.44 -7.71 35.07
CA ASP A 230 -6.99 -7.37 36.39
C ASP A 230 -7.47 -5.92 36.50
N GLY A 231 -7.38 -5.14 35.41
CA GLY A 231 -7.79 -3.73 35.35
C GLY A 231 -6.71 -2.74 35.80
N ARG A 232 -5.55 -3.19 36.30
CA ARG A 232 -4.42 -2.29 36.59
C ARG A 232 -3.96 -1.60 35.31
N ARG A 233 -3.65 -0.31 35.42
CA ARG A 233 -3.19 0.52 34.31
C ARG A 233 -1.80 1.06 34.60
N PHE A 234 -0.95 1.00 33.60
CA PHE A 234 0.40 1.55 33.61
C PHE A 234 0.53 2.54 32.46
N GLN A 235 1.30 3.60 32.65
CA GLN A 235 1.52 4.62 31.64
C GLN A 235 3.00 4.72 31.32
N LEU A 236 3.31 4.77 30.03
CA LEU A 236 4.62 5.10 29.52
C LEU A 236 4.53 6.40 28.75
N LEU A 237 5.56 7.22 28.90
CA LEU A 237 5.71 8.48 28.20
C LEU A 237 6.65 8.28 27.02
N GLY A 238 6.30 8.86 25.88
CA GLY A 238 7.06 8.74 24.65
C GLY A 238 6.78 9.85 23.65
N GLY A 239 7.29 9.68 22.44
CA GLY A 239 7.11 10.61 21.33
C GLY A 239 8.37 11.34 20.88
N THR A 240 8.17 12.51 20.26
CA THR A 240 9.23 13.22 19.52
C THR A 240 9.17 14.72 19.76
N ALA A 241 10.31 15.39 19.75
CA ALA A 241 10.43 16.83 19.80
C ALA A 241 11.13 17.40 18.55
N ALA A 242 10.95 18.70 18.33
CA ALA A 242 11.47 19.42 17.17
C ALA A 242 12.38 20.59 17.58
N PRO A 243 13.58 20.35 18.15
CA PRO A 243 14.48 21.43 18.53
C PRO A 243 14.97 22.18 17.30
N LEU A 244 15.29 23.47 17.47
CA LEU A 244 16.00 24.23 16.43
C LEU A 244 17.33 23.55 16.07
N SER A 245 17.70 23.62 14.80
CA SER A 245 19.04 23.21 14.35
C SER A 245 20.12 24.09 15.02
N TRP A 246 21.36 23.62 15.03
CA TRP A 246 22.50 24.45 15.46
C TRP A 246 22.87 25.51 14.41
N ILE A 247 22.48 25.29 13.15
CA ILE A 247 22.73 26.22 12.04
C ILE A 247 21.42 26.96 11.73
N PRO A 248 21.41 28.31 11.80
CA PRO A 248 20.23 29.10 11.44
C PRO A 248 19.84 28.89 9.98
N MET A 249 18.77 28.14 9.77
CA MET A 249 18.18 27.87 8.47
C MET A 249 16.77 28.45 8.45
N PRO A 250 16.60 29.76 8.20
CA PRO A 250 15.28 30.32 7.99
C PRO A 250 14.71 29.75 6.69
N ILE A 251 13.53 29.11 6.77
CA ILE A 251 12.73 28.69 5.64
C ILE A 251 11.52 29.63 5.59
N ILE A 252 11.50 30.46 4.56
CA ILE A 252 10.44 31.44 4.31
C ILE A 252 9.85 31.11 2.95
N GLY A 253 8.60 30.66 2.95
CA GLY A 253 7.94 30.29 1.70
C GLY A 253 6.58 29.65 1.87
N CYS A 254 5.99 29.30 0.75
CA CYS A 254 4.70 28.62 0.69
C CYS A 254 4.84 27.23 0.09
N PHE A 255 4.01 26.29 0.55
CA PHE A 255 3.99 24.91 0.08
C PHE A 255 2.56 24.39 0.02
N LEU A 256 2.36 23.33 -0.77
CA LEU A 256 1.08 22.63 -0.83
C LEU A 256 0.96 21.72 0.39
N ASN A 257 -0.03 21.94 1.24
CA ASN A 257 -0.33 21.03 2.35
C ASN A 257 -1.19 19.86 1.85
N SER A 258 -0.72 18.63 2.00
CA SER A 258 -1.45 17.42 1.56
C SER A 258 -2.59 17.02 2.52
N GLY A 259 -2.57 17.50 3.77
CA GLY A 259 -3.60 17.17 4.78
C GLY A 259 -4.90 17.97 4.63
N ALA A 260 -4.80 19.17 4.06
CA ALA A 260 -5.91 19.96 3.56
C ALA A 260 -5.39 20.67 2.31
N PRO A 261 -5.96 20.45 1.11
CA PRO A 261 -5.42 20.99 -0.14
C PRO A 261 -5.53 22.51 -0.17
N SER A 262 -4.57 23.16 0.49
CA SER A 262 -4.47 24.60 0.66
C SER A 262 -3.04 25.06 0.45
N TRP A 263 -2.92 26.28 -0.08
CA TRP A 263 -1.66 26.98 -0.21
C TRP A 263 -1.31 27.58 1.15
N ASP A 264 -0.30 27.04 1.83
CA ASP A 264 0.07 27.45 3.18
C ASP A 264 1.47 28.09 3.18
N CYS A 265 1.60 29.23 3.86
CA CYS A 265 2.81 30.05 3.86
C CYS A 265 3.36 30.16 5.27
N SER A 266 4.66 29.92 5.43
CA SER A 266 5.33 29.99 6.74
C SER A 266 6.67 30.71 6.64
N ALA A 267 7.05 31.34 7.75
CA ALA A 267 8.37 31.92 7.96
C ALA A 267 8.89 31.36 9.29
N GLN A 268 9.65 30.28 9.22
CA GLN A 268 10.12 29.55 10.39
C GLN A 268 11.56 29.12 10.21
N PHE A 269 12.25 28.84 11.31
CA PHE A 269 13.54 28.18 11.23
C PHE A 269 13.35 26.67 11.12
N THR A 270 14.22 26.01 10.35
CA THR A 270 14.28 24.55 10.30
C THR A 270 14.50 23.98 11.69
N ARG A 271 13.67 23.00 12.03
CA ARG A 271 13.72 22.22 13.26
C ARG A 271 14.00 20.76 12.93
N ASN A 272 14.64 20.04 13.85
CA ASN A 272 14.87 18.60 13.73
C ASN A 272 13.60 17.85 14.15
N GLY A 273 12.61 17.79 13.26
CA GLY A 273 11.22 17.41 13.55
C GLY A 273 10.94 15.97 14.04
N PHE A 274 11.97 15.12 14.13
CA PHE A 274 11.86 13.73 14.56
C PHE A 274 12.93 13.41 15.60
N THR A 275 13.22 14.32 16.52
CA THR A 275 14.19 14.04 17.59
C THR A 275 13.50 13.27 18.70
N SER A 276 14.00 12.10 19.07
CA SER A 276 13.45 11.28 20.16
C SER A 276 13.43 12.06 21.48
N ILE A 277 12.39 11.88 22.31
CA ILE A 277 12.39 12.37 23.70
C ILE A 277 13.00 11.35 24.68
N PHE A 278 13.74 10.36 24.20
CA PHE A 278 14.50 9.39 25.03
C PHE A 278 16.00 9.69 24.92
N SER A 279 16.79 9.32 25.95
CA SER A 279 18.25 9.37 25.84
C SER A 279 18.77 8.20 25.00
N GLY A 280 19.65 8.49 24.03
CA GLY A 280 20.43 7.48 23.29
C GLY A 280 19.70 6.66 22.22
N ASP A 281 18.37 6.70 22.15
CA ASP A 281 17.61 5.86 21.22
C ASP A 281 17.39 6.50 19.84
N SER A 282 17.36 5.64 18.81
CA SER A 282 16.94 6.01 17.45
C SER A 282 15.51 6.57 17.45
N PRO A 283 15.23 7.63 16.68
CA PRO A 283 13.93 8.31 16.68
C PRO A 283 12.76 7.45 16.22
N TYR A 284 13.03 6.26 15.66
CA TYR A 284 12.01 5.37 15.13
C TYR A 284 11.56 4.28 16.11
N LYS A 285 12.24 4.06 17.23
CA LYS A 285 12.04 2.85 18.07
C LYS A 285 12.05 3.06 19.60
N GLY A 286 12.32 4.28 20.10
CA GLY A 286 12.36 4.57 21.54
C GLY A 286 11.07 4.15 22.29
N ASP A 287 9.90 4.49 21.73
CA ASP A 287 8.60 4.12 22.32
C ASP A 287 8.43 2.59 22.45
N SER A 288 8.81 1.84 21.42
CA SER A 288 8.69 0.37 21.41
C SER A 288 9.70 -0.31 22.33
N THR A 289 10.92 0.23 22.45
CA THR A 289 11.92 -0.25 23.42
C THR A 289 11.46 0.00 24.85
N ALA A 290 10.91 1.18 25.13
CA ALA A 290 10.35 1.51 26.44
C ALA A 290 9.17 0.59 26.80
N LEU A 291 8.26 0.33 25.84
CA LEU A 291 7.18 -0.64 26.00
C LEU A 291 7.72 -2.04 26.29
N ALA A 292 8.69 -2.52 25.50
CA ALA A 292 9.27 -3.84 25.70
C ALA A 292 9.90 -4.00 27.09
N ARG A 293 10.63 -2.98 27.56
CA ARG A 293 11.20 -2.95 28.92
C ARG A 293 10.11 -3.01 29.99
N ALA A 294 9.04 -2.23 29.84
CA ALA A 294 7.93 -2.20 30.79
C ALA A 294 7.13 -3.51 30.84
N LEU A 295 7.07 -4.21 29.71
CA LEU A 295 6.53 -5.56 29.59
C LEU A 295 7.50 -6.64 30.09
N GLY A 296 8.71 -6.28 30.50
CA GLY A 296 9.73 -7.24 30.96
C GLY A 296 10.27 -8.14 29.83
N LEU A 297 10.08 -7.74 28.57
CA LEU A 297 10.56 -8.50 27.43
C LEU A 297 12.07 -8.35 27.27
N LYS A 298 12.72 -9.43 26.85
CA LYS A 298 14.19 -9.47 26.68
C LYS A 298 14.55 -9.31 25.22
N PRO A 299 15.53 -8.45 24.88
CA PRO A 299 16.00 -8.36 23.51
C PRO A 299 16.60 -9.70 23.06
N VAL A 300 16.39 -10.04 21.81
CA VAL A 300 16.90 -11.26 21.17
C VAL A 300 17.91 -10.86 20.11
N ALA A 301 19.13 -11.38 20.23
CA ALA A 301 20.14 -11.22 19.19
C ALA A 301 19.68 -11.88 17.89
N VAL A 302 20.05 -11.31 16.74
CA VAL A 302 19.58 -11.76 15.42
C VAL A 302 19.82 -13.26 15.23
N GLU A 303 20.99 -13.76 15.61
CA GLU A 303 21.39 -15.17 15.54
C GLU A 303 20.51 -16.10 16.40
N ASN A 304 19.90 -15.58 17.47
CA ASN A 304 19.12 -16.34 18.46
C ASN A 304 17.61 -16.25 18.21
N ARG A 305 17.18 -15.60 17.14
CA ARG A 305 15.77 -15.54 16.74
C ARG A 305 15.26 -16.92 16.38
N VAL A 306 14.04 -17.21 16.83
CA VAL A 306 13.36 -18.50 16.58
C VAL A 306 11.95 -18.20 16.07
N GLY A 307 11.60 -18.79 14.92
CA GLY A 307 10.26 -18.72 14.36
C GLY A 307 9.26 -19.53 15.19
N SER A 308 7.98 -19.25 14.99
CA SER A 308 6.91 -20.06 15.56
C SER A 308 6.96 -21.49 15.02
N ASP A 309 6.48 -22.46 15.81
CA ASP A 309 6.40 -23.86 15.40
C ASP A 309 5.61 -24.01 14.08
N SER A 310 6.32 -24.44 13.03
CA SER A 310 5.78 -24.55 11.67
C SER A 310 4.55 -25.47 11.59
N ALA A 311 4.49 -26.56 12.36
CA ALA A 311 3.35 -27.48 12.33
C ALA A 311 2.10 -26.83 12.95
N VAL A 312 2.26 -26.15 14.08
CA VAL A 312 1.17 -25.40 14.74
C VAL A 312 0.68 -24.27 13.84
N ILE A 313 1.59 -23.54 13.19
CA ILE A 313 1.22 -22.45 12.28
C ILE A 313 0.49 -22.97 11.05
N LEU A 314 0.96 -24.05 10.42
CA LEU A 314 0.29 -24.63 9.26
C LEU A 314 -1.12 -25.13 9.63
N ALA A 315 -1.31 -25.69 10.83
CA ALA A 315 -2.64 -26.07 11.32
C ALA A 315 -3.56 -24.85 11.50
N LYS A 316 -3.04 -23.74 12.04
CA LYS A 316 -3.80 -22.48 12.17
C LYS A 316 -4.16 -21.90 10.80
N ILE A 317 -3.23 -21.88 9.85
CA ILE A 317 -3.47 -21.42 8.48
C ILE A 317 -4.59 -22.25 7.83
N ALA A 318 -4.55 -23.57 7.97
CA ALA A 318 -5.59 -24.45 7.44
C ALA A 318 -6.97 -24.16 8.06
N ALA A 319 -7.03 -23.94 9.38
CA ALA A 319 -8.27 -23.57 10.06
C ALA A 319 -8.81 -22.20 9.60
N THR A 320 -7.93 -21.21 9.39
CA THR A 320 -8.31 -19.90 8.85
C THR A 320 -8.82 -20.01 7.41
N GLU A 321 -8.20 -20.86 6.59
CA GLU A 321 -8.65 -21.15 5.22
C GLU A 321 -10.03 -21.80 5.21
N GLU A 322 -10.26 -22.81 6.06
CA GLU A 322 -11.57 -23.48 6.19
C GLU A 322 -12.67 -22.52 6.64
N ALA A 323 -12.40 -21.70 7.67
CA ALA A 323 -13.34 -20.68 8.14
C ALA A 323 -13.63 -19.63 7.05
N THR A 324 -12.61 -19.23 6.29
CA THR A 324 -12.76 -18.30 5.17
C THR A 324 -13.59 -18.91 4.05
N LEU A 325 -13.35 -20.17 3.70
CA LEU A 325 -14.13 -20.89 2.70
C LEU A 325 -15.62 -20.93 3.08
N ALA A 326 -15.94 -21.25 4.34
CA ALA A 326 -17.31 -21.28 4.83
C ALA A 326 -18.00 -19.91 4.71
N ARG A 327 -17.28 -18.82 5.05
CA ARG A 327 -17.79 -17.44 4.89
C ARG A 327 -18.00 -17.06 3.43
N GLN A 328 -17.02 -17.34 2.56
CA GLN A 328 -17.13 -17.05 1.13
C GLN A 328 -18.30 -17.81 0.50
N ILE A 329 -18.50 -19.07 0.89
CA ILE A 329 -19.66 -19.85 0.48
C ILE A 329 -20.98 -19.18 0.91
N ALA A 330 -21.11 -18.80 2.19
CA ALA A 330 -22.32 -18.13 2.68
C ALA A 330 -22.58 -16.80 1.98
N ASN A 331 -21.53 -16.02 1.69
CA ASN A 331 -21.63 -14.77 0.95
C ASN A 331 -22.05 -14.99 -0.50
N VAL A 332 -21.52 -16.02 -1.17
CA VAL A 332 -21.94 -16.39 -2.53
C VAL A 332 -23.39 -16.85 -2.55
N ASP A 333 -23.84 -17.63 -1.55
CA ASP A 333 -25.24 -18.03 -1.42
C ASP A 333 -26.16 -16.82 -1.24
N ALA A 334 -25.75 -15.83 -0.45
CA ALA A 334 -26.48 -14.57 -0.31
C ALA A 334 -26.54 -13.79 -1.63
N MET A 335 -25.44 -13.72 -2.40
CA MET A 335 -25.41 -13.07 -3.72
C MET A 335 -26.31 -13.78 -4.74
N ILE A 336 -26.41 -15.11 -4.69
CA ILE A 336 -27.30 -15.90 -5.56
C ILE A 336 -28.77 -15.66 -5.18
N ALA A 337 -29.06 -15.55 -3.89
CA ALA A 337 -30.40 -15.29 -3.37
C ALA A 337 -30.89 -13.87 -3.73
N ASP A 338 -30.04 -12.85 -3.52
CA ASP A 338 -30.32 -11.46 -3.84
C ASP A 338 -29.09 -10.77 -4.47
N PRO A 339 -28.98 -10.76 -5.80
CA PRO A 339 -27.86 -10.12 -6.48
C PRO A 339 -27.72 -8.62 -6.21
N ALA A 340 -28.80 -7.92 -5.86
CA ALA A 340 -28.79 -6.47 -5.59
C ALA A 340 -28.41 -6.13 -4.14
N ALA A 341 -28.32 -7.12 -3.25
CA ALA A 341 -27.86 -6.92 -1.89
C ALA A 341 -26.43 -6.36 -1.88
N LYS A 342 -26.12 -5.57 -0.86
CA LYS A 342 -24.78 -5.00 -0.68
C LYS A 342 -23.78 -6.13 -0.43
N VAL A 343 -22.81 -6.27 -1.33
CA VAL A 343 -21.66 -7.17 -1.17
C VAL A 343 -20.83 -6.73 0.04
N THR A 344 -20.69 -7.62 1.02
CA THR A 344 -19.90 -7.40 2.24
C THR A 344 -18.45 -7.89 2.09
N GLU A 345 -18.21 -8.86 1.21
CA GLU A 345 -16.89 -9.45 0.93
C GLU A 345 -16.77 -9.77 -0.57
N TRP A 346 -15.72 -9.24 -1.21
CA TRP A 346 -15.47 -9.37 -2.66
C TRP A 346 -14.40 -10.42 -3.00
N GLN A 347 -13.71 -10.92 -1.97
CA GLN A 347 -12.66 -11.91 -2.12
C GLN A 347 -13.27 -13.31 -2.15
N VAL A 348 -12.95 -14.08 -3.19
CA VAL A 348 -13.50 -15.43 -3.41
C VAL A 348 -12.43 -16.45 -3.80
N ASP A 349 -11.15 -16.08 -3.65
CA ASP A 349 -10.03 -16.88 -4.14
C ASP A 349 -9.86 -18.21 -3.37
N VAL A 350 -10.34 -18.30 -2.11
CA VAL A 350 -10.34 -19.57 -1.35
C VAL A 350 -11.37 -20.53 -1.95
N LEU A 351 -12.58 -20.04 -2.25
CA LEU A 351 -13.59 -20.82 -2.96
C LEU A 351 -13.13 -21.24 -4.36
N ILE A 352 -12.49 -20.34 -5.11
CA ILE A 352 -11.94 -20.64 -6.45
C ILE A 352 -10.96 -21.81 -6.39
N ASN A 353 -10.10 -21.85 -5.37
CA ASN A 353 -9.10 -22.91 -5.22
C ASN A 353 -9.67 -24.22 -4.64
N SER A 354 -10.89 -24.21 -4.10
CA SER A 354 -11.58 -25.41 -3.63
C SER A 354 -12.40 -26.05 -4.75
N THR A 355 -11.77 -26.87 -5.58
CA THR A 355 -12.40 -27.47 -6.77
C THR A 355 -13.71 -28.22 -6.47
N TYR A 356 -13.76 -28.96 -5.36
CA TYR A 356 -14.97 -29.68 -4.95
C TYR A 356 -16.09 -28.70 -4.56
N ALA A 357 -15.80 -27.72 -3.70
CA ALA A 357 -16.79 -26.74 -3.25
C ALA A 357 -17.32 -25.90 -4.42
N LEU A 358 -16.44 -25.43 -5.30
CA LEU A 358 -16.82 -24.67 -6.49
C LEU A 358 -17.68 -25.50 -7.46
N THR A 359 -17.24 -26.72 -7.79
CA THR A 359 -17.96 -27.62 -8.71
C THR A 359 -19.35 -27.98 -8.18
N SER A 360 -19.47 -28.28 -6.88
CA SER A 360 -20.76 -28.61 -6.25
C SER A 360 -21.80 -27.48 -6.34
N ARG A 361 -21.37 -26.26 -6.65
CA ARG A 361 -22.19 -25.04 -6.70
C ARG A 361 -22.34 -24.46 -8.11
N ALA A 362 -21.82 -25.14 -9.14
CA ALA A 362 -21.79 -24.64 -10.52
C ALA A 362 -23.17 -24.18 -11.02
N ASP A 363 -24.20 -24.99 -10.81
CA ASP A 363 -25.58 -24.69 -11.23
C ASP A 363 -26.21 -23.50 -10.48
N ALA A 364 -25.96 -23.42 -9.17
CA ALA A 364 -26.43 -22.32 -8.33
C ALA A 364 -25.74 -21.00 -8.71
N ILE A 365 -24.42 -21.03 -8.98
CA ILE A 365 -23.66 -19.88 -9.48
C ILE A 365 -24.23 -19.41 -10.82
N MET A 366 -24.50 -20.33 -11.76
CA MET A 366 -25.10 -19.98 -13.05
C MET A 366 -26.48 -19.34 -12.89
N THR A 367 -27.30 -19.88 -11.99
CA THR A 367 -28.61 -19.31 -11.65
C THR A 367 -28.49 -17.90 -11.08
N GLY A 368 -27.48 -17.65 -10.24
CA GLY A 368 -27.16 -16.32 -9.74
C GLY A 368 -26.74 -15.34 -10.86
N ILE A 369 -25.94 -15.81 -11.83
CA ILE A 369 -25.56 -15.02 -13.02
C ILE A 369 -26.80 -14.62 -13.83
N GLU A 370 -27.72 -15.57 -14.09
CA GLU A 370 -28.96 -15.31 -14.82
C GLU A 370 -29.82 -14.27 -14.10
N ARG A 371 -29.98 -14.40 -12.77
CA ARG A 371 -30.72 -13.43 -11.96
C ARG A 371 -30.07 -12.04 -11.99
N ALA A 372 -28.75 -11.97 -11.82
CA ALA A 372 -28.01 -10.72 -11.86
C ALA A 372 -28.06 -10.05 -13.24
N ALA A 373 -28.07 -10.84 -14.32
CA ALA A 373 -28.18 -10.33 -15.69
C ALA A 373 -29.60 -9.88 -16.04
N ALA A 374 -30.62 -10.52 -15.47
CA ALA A 374 -32.01 -10.11 -15.67
C ALA A 374 -32.39 -8.80 -14.96
N MET A 375 -31.55 -8.29 -14.05
CA MET A 375 -31.85 -7.05 -13.33
C MET A 375 -31.66 -5.80 -14.20
N THR A 376 -32.73 -5.01 -14.33
CA THR A 376 -32.75 -3.77 -15.12
C THR A 376 -32.92 -2.52 -14.25
N GLY A 377 -32.75 -1.34 -14.85
CA GLY A 377 -32.99 -0.05 -14.17
C GLY A 377 -32.01 0.23 -13.02
N ARG A 378 -32.52 0.74 -11.89
CA ARG A 378 -31.69 1.11 -10.73
C ARG A 378 -31.01 -0.08 -10.05
N LEU A 379 -31.59 -1.28 -10.14
CA LEU A 379 -31.03 -2.49 -9.52
C LEU A 379 -29.85 -3.06 -10.33
N ARG A 380 -29.73 -2.67 -11.61
CA ARG A 380 -28.65 -3.14 -12.50
C ARG A 380 -27.26 -2.80 -11.97
N SER A 381 -27.08 -1.59 -11.44
CA SER A 381 -25.80 -1.15 -10.86
C SER A 381 -25.50 -1.87 -9.55
N SER A 382 -26.52 -2.15 -8.73
CA SER A 382 -26.39 -2.93 -7.50
C SER A 382 -26.01 -4.38 -7.80
N ALA A 383 -26.62 -4.99 -8.82
CA ALA A 383 -26.39 -6.38 -9.23
C ALA A 383 -25.05 -6.61 -9.93
N ARG A 384 -24.45 -5.55 -10.49
CA ARG A 384 -23.20 -5.62 -11.27
C ARG A 384 -22.06 -6.27 -10.50
N GLU A 385 -21.87 -5.92 -9.23
CA GLU A 385 -20.74 -6.44 -8.46
C GLU A 385 -20.91 -7.93 -8.14
N SER A 386 -22.07 -8.33 -7.62
CA SER A 386 -22.43 -9.73 -7.40
C SER A 386 -22.31 -10.55 -8.71
N GLY A 387 -22.84 -10.01 -9.82
CA GLY A 387 -22.75 -10.64 -11.13
C GLY A 387 -21.30 -10.87 -11.59
N ARG A 388 -20.41 -9.88 -11.42
CA ARG A 388 -18.98 -10.02 -11.77
C ARG A 388 -18.26 -11.05 -10.90
N ILE A 389 -18.56 -11.12 -9.61
CA ILE A 389 -18.01 -12.12 -8.70
C ILE A 389 -18.47 -13.53 -9.11
N LEU A 390 -19.77 -13.72 -9.35
CA LEU A 390 -20.32 -15.00 -9.80
C LEU A 390 -19.78 -15.41 -11.18
N ALA A 391 -19.63 -14.48 -12.11
CA ALA A 391 -19.00 -14.73 -13.41
C ALA A 391 -17.54 -15.15 -13.27
N ARG A 392 -16.79 -14.56 -12.34
CA ARG A 392 -15.41 -14.98 -12.01
C ARG A 392 -15.38 -16.40 -11.46
N LEU A 393 -16.34 -16.78 -10.60
CA LEU A 393 -16.46 -18.15 -10.09
C LEU A 393 -16.79 -19.15 -11.20
N ALA A 394 -17.73 -18.82 -12.08
CA ALA A 394 -18.06 -19.67 -13.23
C ALA A 394 -16.84 -19.88 -14.16
N ALA A 395 -16.07 -18.81 -14.41
CA ALA A 395 -14.86 -18.88 -15.21
C ALA A 395 -13.77 -19.79 -14.59
N ALA A 396 -13.77 -19.97 -13.27
CA ALA A 396 -12.82 -20.81 -12.55
C ALA A 396 -13.21 -22.30 -12.48
N LEU A 397 -14.40 -22.69 -12.95
CA LEU A 397 -14.84 -24.08 -12.94
C LEU A 397 -13.91 -25.00 -13.74
N PRO A 398 -13.84 -26.30 -13.41
CA PRO A 398 -13.23 -27.30 -14.29
C PRO A 398 -13.80 -27.24 -15.72
N PRO A 399 -13.00 -27.54 -16.77
CA PRO A 399 -13.40 -27.35 -18.17
C PRO A 399 -14.70 -28.07 -18.55
N ASP A 400 -14.88 -29.31 -18.11
CA ASP A 400 -16.08 -30.11 -18.30
C ASP A 400 -17.32 -29.43 -17.72
N LYS A 401 -17.23 -28.97 -16.47
CA LYS A 401 -18.32 -28.28 -15.77
C LYS A 401 -18.66 -26.94 -16.39
N PHE A 402 -17.66 -26.20 -16.87
CA PHE A 402 -17.90 -24.95 -17.55
C PHE A 402 -18.60 -25.13 -18.90
N VAL A 403 -18.21 -26.15 -19.68
CA VAL A 403 -18.86 -26.46 -20.96
C VAL A 403 -20.32 -26.90 -20.76
N GLU A 404 -20.64 -27.65 -19.69
CA GLU A 404 -22.02 -27.99 -19.33
C GLU A 404 -22.91 -26.73 -19.15
N LEU A 405 -22.37 -25.63 -18.61
CA LEU A 405 -23.08 -24.36 -18.44
C LEU A 405 -23.17 -23.53 -19.73
N GLY A 406 -22.50 -23.96 -20.80
CA GLY A 406 -22.34 -23.21 -22.05
C GLY A 406 -23.64 -22.66 -22.63
N PRO A 407 -24.68 -23.48 -22.88
CA PRO A 407 -25.95 -23.01 -23.45
C PRO A 407 -26.61 -21.88 -22.63
N ARG A 408 -26.55 -21.98 -21.29
CA ARG A 408 -27.10 -20.97 -20.39
C ARG A 408 -26.28 -19.67 -20.41
N LEU A 409 -24.95 -19.79 -20.38
CA LEU A 409 -24.05 -18.64 -20.51
C LEU A 409 -24.26 -17.89 -21.84
N LEU A 410 -24.33 -18.61 -22.96
CA LEU A 410 -24.57 -17.99 -24.26
C LEU A 410 -25.96 -17.32 -24.33
N SER A 411 -26.98 -17.93 -23.73
CA SER A 411 -28.32 -17.31 -23.61
C SER A 411 -28.27 -15.99 -22.83
N VAL A 412 -27.49 -15.92 -21.75
CA VAL A 412 -27.32 -14.69 -20.96
C VAL A 412 -26.61 -13.61 -21.77
N TYR A 413 -25.57 -13.95 -22.54
CA TYR A 413 -24.91 -13.01 -23.45
C TYR A 413 -25.82 -12.59 -24.63
N ALA A 414 -26.70 -13.46 -25.12
CA ALA A 414 -27.67 -13.12 -26.16
C ALA A 414 -28.64 -12.01 -25.72
N ALA A 415 -28.99 -11.96 -24.44
CA ALA A 415 -29.86 -10.95 -23.85
C ALA A 415 -29.12 -9.67 -23.41
N ALA A 416 -27.78 -9.66 -23.44
CA ALA A 416 -26.97 -8.57 -22.93
C ALA A 416 -26.92 -7.38 -23.92
N ASP A 417 -27.38 -6.22 -23.48
CA ASP A 417 -27.19 -4.97 -24.23
C ASP A 417 -25.73 -4.47 -24.19
N ASN A 418 -25.46 -3.36 -24.87
CA ASN A 418 -24.10 -2.79 -24.98
C ASN A 418 -23.53 -2.26 -23.67
N ASP A 419 -24.34 -1.96 -22.65
CA ASP A 419 -23.89 -1.40 -21.37
C ASP A 419 -23.94 -2.44 -20.25
N HIS A 420 -24.04 -3.72 -20.62
CA HIS A 420 -24.14 -4.83 -19.68
C HIS A 420 -22.82 -5.12 -18.98
N TRP A 421 -22.90 -5.35 -17.66
CA TRP A 421 -21.74 -5.65 -16.82
C TRP A 421 -21.00 -6.93 -17.24
N LEU A 422 -21.66 -7.82 -17.99
CA LEU A 422 -21.07 -9.06 -18.52
C LEU A 422 -19.86 -8.77 -19.40
N TRP A 423 -19.89 -7.66 -20.14
CA TRP A 423 -18.75 -7.22 -20.95
C TRP A 423 -17.54 -6.82 -20.11
N GLU A 424 -17.69 -6.64 -18.80
CA GLU A 424 -16.60 -6.31 -17.88
C GLU A 424 -16.13 -7.51 -17.04
N ALA A 425 -16.79 -8.66 -17.19
CA ALA A 425 -16.44 -9.89 -16.50
C ALA A 425 -15.28 -10.60 -17.24
N GLU A 426 -14.09 -10.00 -17.19
CA GLU A 426 -12.94 -10.43 -17.99
C GLU A 426 -12.62 -11.94 -17.90
N PRO A 427 -12.59 -12.58 -16.71
CA PRO A 427 -12.28 -14.01 -16.63
C PRO A 427 -13.31 -14.86 -17.39
N LEU A 428 -14.58 -14.47 -17.35
CA LEU A 428 -15.64 -15.16 -18.08
C LEU A 428 -15.52 -14.92 -19.58
N LEU A 429 -15.26 -13.68 -20.01
CA LEU A 429 -15.02 -13.36 -21.43
C LEU A 429 -13.86 -14.15 -22.02
N ARG A 430 -12.74 -14.30 -21.29
CA ARG A 430 -11.61 -15.15 -21.72
C ARG A 430 -12.08 -16.60 -21.92
N ARG A 431 -12.84 -17.11 -20.96
CA ARG A 431 -13.30 -18.50 -20.93
C ARG A 431 -14.41 -18.82 -21.93
N LEU A 432 -15.18 -17.85 -22.40
CA LEU A 432 -16.25 -18.07 -23.40
C LEU A 432 -15.74 -18.80 -24.65
N GLY A 433 -14.49 -18.59 -25.06
CA GLY A 433 -13.90 -19.28 -26.21
C GLY A 433 -13.82 -20.79 -26.06
N ASP A 434 -13.79 -21.30 -24.82
CA ASP A 434 -13.79 -22.75 -24.55
C ASP A 434 -15.14 -23.40 -24.91
N LEU A 435 -16.20 -22.60 -25.12
CA LEU A 435 -17.52 -23.05 -25.60
C LEU A 435 -17.58 -23.23 -27.13
N GLY A 436 -16.49 -22.91 -27.84
CA GLY A 436 -16.37 -23.12 -29.28
C GLY A 436 -17.14 -22.10 -30.13
N PRO A 437 -17.54 -22.46 -31.37
CA PRO A 437 -18.10 -21.53 -32.35
C PRO A 437 -19.35 -20.77 -31.90
N GLY A 438 -20.15 -21.35 -30.98
CA GLY A 438 -21.34 -20.69 -30.43
C GLY A 438 -21.03 -19.38 -29.67
N ALA A 439 -19.80 -19.20 -29.20
CA ALA A 439 -19.37 -17.98 -28.50
C ALA A 439 -18.93 -16.83 -29.43
N LEU A 440 -18.71 -17.11 -30.73
CA LEU A 440 -18.15 -16.14 -31.67
C LEU A 440 -18.94 -14.83 -31.80
N PRO A 441 -20.29 -14.83 -31.86
CA PRO A 441 -21.06 -13.58 -31.94
C PRO A 441 -20.79 -12.62 -30.78
N TYR A 442 -20.48 -13.16 -29.59
CA TYR A 442 -20.22 -12.38 -28.39
C TYR A 442 -18.76 -11.96 -28.28
N LEU A 443 -17.82 -12.83 -28.67
CA LEU A 443 -16.39 -12.53 -28.66
C LEU A 443 -15.98 -11.54 -29.77
N ALA A 444 -16.69 -11.54 -30.90
CA ALA A 444 -16.51 -10.56 -31.97
C ALA A 444 -17.21 -9.21 -31.69
N ASN A 445 -18.01 -9.12 -30.62
CA ASN A 445 -18.65 -7.87 -30.22
C ASN A 445 -17.57 -6.82 -29.87
N PRO A 446 -17.66 -5.57 -30.36
CA PRO A 446 -16.71 -4.51 -30.03
C PRO A 446 -16.49 -4.31 -28.52
N ARG A 447 -17.52 -4.56 -27.69
CA ARG A 447 -17.44 -4.48 -26.22
C ARG A 447 -16.46 -5.49 -25.62
N ALA A 448 -16.34 -6.68 -26.19
CA ALA A 448 -15.38 -7.71 -25.76
C ALA A 448 -13.92 -7.34 -26.09
N SER A 449 -13.70 -6.30 -26.91
CA SER A 449 -12.37 -5.84 -27.33
C SER A 449 -11.99 -4.46 -26.80
N LEU A 450 -12.75 -3.93 -25.84
CA LEU A 450 -12.45 -2.66 -25.20
C LEU A 450 -11.13 -2.71 -24.41
N PRO A 451 -10.41 -1.58 -24.30
CA PRO A 451 -9.23 -1.51 -23.43
C PRO A 451 -9.54 -1.88 -21.97
N SER A 452 -10.76 -1.56 -21.50
CA SER A 452 -11.21 -1.82 -20.13
C SER A 452 -11.35 -3.28 -19.75
N VAL A 453 -11.33 -4.20 -20.73
CA VAL A 453 -11.44 -5.65 -20.48
C VAL A 453 -10.11 -6.37 -20.60
N ASN A 454 -9.02 -5.60 -20.64
CA ASN A 454 -7.64 -6.05 -20.60
C ASN A 454 -7.32 -7.22 -21.56
N GLY A 455 -7.91 -7.16 -22.75
CA GLY A 455 -7.69 -8.14 -23.82
C GLY A 455 -8.46 -9.45 -23.74
N ALA A 456 -9.36 -9.60 -22.76
CA ALA A 456 -10.13 -10.82 -22.54
C ALA A 456 -10.84 -11.40 -23.78
N GLY A 457 -11.47 -10.55 -24.59
CA GLY A 457 -12.14 -11.03 -25.80
C GLY A 457 -11.18 -11.54 -26.89
N VAL A 458 -9.95 -11.02 -26.97
CA VAL A 458 -8.93 -11.53 -27.91
C VAL A 458 -8.45 -12.91 -27.48
N GLU A 459 -8.22 -13.11 -26.18
CA GLU A 459 -7.88 -14.42 -25.64
C GLU A 459 -9.05 -15.42 -25.80
N GLY A 460 -10.29 -14.96 -25.62
CA GLY A 460 -11.48 -15.75 -25.88
C GLY A 460 -11.59 -16.15 -27.36
N LEU A 461 -11.41 -15.20 -28.29
CA LEU A 461 -11.33 -15.49 -29.72
C LEU A 461 -10.25 -16.54 -29.99
N CYS A 462 -9.04 -16.34 -29.48
CA CYS A 462 -7.94 -17.28 -29.60
C CYS A 462 -8.40 -18.69 -29.18
N ARG A 463 -9.01 -18.86 -28.00
CA ARG A 463 -9.42 -20.17 -27.47
C ARG A 463 -10.36 -20.96 -28.40
N VAL A 464 -11.25 -20.31 -29.15
CA VAL A 464 -12.11 -20.95 -30.17
C VAL A 464 -11.30 -21.68 -31.25
N GLY A 465 -10.12 -21.15 -31.60
CA GLY A 465 -9.22 -21.73 -32.59
C GLY A 465 -9.68 -21.55 -34.04
N SER A 466 -9.16 -22.38 -34.94
CA SER A 466 -9.35 -22.27 -36.40
C SER A 466 -10.81 -22.27 -36.85
N SER A 467 -11.70 -22.93 -36.10
CA SER A 467 -13.13 -22.94 -36.37
C SER A 467 -13.77 -21.54 -36.36
N GLY A 468 -13.16 -20.57 -35.68
CA GLY A 468 -13.62 -19.19 -35.57
C GLY A 468 -13.07 -18.20 -36.59
N ARG A 469 -12.18 -18.65 -37.48
CA ARG A 469 -11.43 -17.76 -38.39
C ARG A 469 -12.32 -16.78 -39.15
N ALA A 470 -13.38 -17.28 -39.80
CA ALA A 470 -14.23 -16.48 -40.67
C ALA A 470 -14.86 -15.27 -39.97
N VAL A 471 -15.17 -15.40 -38.68
CA VAL A 471 -15.78 -14.31 -37.88
C VAL A 471 -14.71 -13.42 -37.26
N ALA A 472 -13.60 -14.01 -36.82
CA ALA A 472 -12.59 -13.31 -36.03
C ALA A 472 -11.52 -12.58 -36.86
N GLU A 473 -11.22 -13.02 -38.08
CA GLU A 473 -10.23 -12.41 -38.97
C GLU A 473 -10.40 -10.89 -39.17
N PRO A 474 -11.60 -10.36 -39.52
CA PRO A 474 -11.78 -8.92 -39.65
C PRO A 474 -11.58 -8.17 -38.32
N VAL A 475 -11.99 -8.76 -37.19
CA VAL A 475 -11.85 -8.14 -35.86
C VAL A 475 -10.38 -8.07 -35.44
N LEU A 476 -9.65 -9.17 -35.57
CA LEU A 476 -8.25 -9.26 -35.18
C LEU A 476 -7.36 -8.36 -36.05
N LEU A 477 -7.60 -8.31 -37.37
CA LEU A 477 -6.86 -7.43 -38.27
C LEU A 477 -7.14 -5.95 -37.97
N ALA A 478 -8.39 -5.59 -37.68
CA ALA A 478 -8.75 -4.22 -37.28
C ALA A 478 -8.10 -3.83 -35.94
N LEU A 479 -8.01 -4.75 -34.98
CA LEU A 479 -7.31 -4.50 -33.72
C LEU A 479 -5.79 -4.38 -33.92
N TRP A 480 -5.19 -5.22 -34.76
CA TRP A 480 -3.77 -5.23 -35.08
C TRP A 480 -3.31 -3.95 -35.78
N ALA A 481 -4.17 -3.37 -36.64
CA ALA A 481 -3.89 -2.12 -37.34
C ALA A 481 -3.89 -0.88 -36.44
N LYS A 482 -4.30 -0.99 -35.15
CA LYS A 482 -4.28 0.17 -34.24
C LYS A 482 -2.84 0.60 -33.94
N PRO A 483 -2.56 1.91 -33.95
CA PRO A 483 -1.22 2.41 -33.63
C PRO A 483 -0.91 2.25 -32.13
N ASN A 484 0.39 2.26 -31.79
CA ASN A 484 0.90 2.34 -30.41
C ASN A 484 0.47 1.20 -29.48
N LEU A 485 0.26 -0.02 -29.99
CA LEU A 485 0.03 -1.17 -29.14
C LEU A 485 1.30 -1.57 -28.39
N GLY A 486 1.15 -1.86 -27.10
CA GLY A 486 2.23 -2.42 -26.28
C GLY A 486 2.57 -3.87 -26.70
N TYR A 487 3.76 -4.34 -26.31
CA TYR A 487 4.25 -5.68 -26.65
C TYR A 487 3.28 -6.78 -26.24
N ASP A 488 2.78 -6.74 -25.01
CA ASP A 488 1.87 -7.76 -24.48
C ASP A 488 0.58 -7.84 -25.30
N ARG A 489 0.02 -6.68 -25.68
CA ARG A 489 -1.19 -6.62 -26.51
C ARG A 489 -0.97 -7.16 -27.91
N LEU A 490 0.21 -6.89 -28.49
CA LEU A 490 0.60 -7.48 -29.77
C LEU A 490 0.83 -8.99 -29.65
N GLY A 491 1.39 -9.46 -28.53
CA GLY A 491 1.52 -10.88 -28.19
C GLY A 491 0.17 -11.61 -28.22
N ASP A 492 -0.83 -11.08 -27.51
CA ASP A 492 -2.18 -11.67 -27.48
C ASP A 492 -2.78 -11.79 -28.88
N LEU A 493 -2.69 -10.72 -29.68
CA LEU A 493 -3.24 -10.66 -31.04
C LEU A 493 -2.48 -11.61 -31.98
N PHE A 494 -1.15 -11.68 -31.86
CA PHE A 494 -0.32 -12.55 -32.67
C PHE A 494 -0.64 -14.02 -32.40
N ALA A 495 -0.69 -14.42 -31.12
CA ALA A 495 -1.07 -15.77 -30.72
C ALA A 495 -2.50 -16.12 -31.19
N ALA A 496 -3.46 -15.20 -31.05
CA ALA A 496 -4.82 -15.37 -31.53
C ALA A 496 -4.89 -15.61 -33.04
N MET A 497 -4.25 -14.75 -33.84
CA MET A 497 -4.20 -14.89 -35.29
C MET A 497 -3.57 -16.22 -35.72
N ARG A 498 -2.42 -16.58 -35.16
CA ARG A 498 -1.70 -17.82 -35.48
C ARG A 498 -2.53 -19.07 -35.20
N ARG A 499 -3.20 -19.12 -34.05
CA ARG A 499 -4.08 -20.21 -33.66
C ARG A 499 -5.35 -20.30 -34.51
N MET A 500 -5.78 -19.18 -35.11
CA MET A 500 -6.88 -19.18 -36.08
C MET A 500 -6.44 -19.50 -37.51
N GLY A 501 -5.13 -19.65 -37.76
CA GLY A 501 -4.59 -19.84 -39.11
C GLY A 501 -4.56 -18.55 -39.94
N ILE A 502 -4.58 -17.40 -39.28
CA ILE A 502 -4.39 -16.08 -39.89
C ILE A 502 -2.90 -15.75 -39.81
N THR A 503 -2.32 -15.32 -40.94
CA THR A 503 -0.94 -14.83 -40.97
C THR A 503 -0.92 -13.36 -40.53
N PRO A 504 -0.30 -13.02 -39.37
CA PRO A 504 -0.24 -11.64 -38.91
C PRO A 504 0.54 -10.77 -39.91
N PRO A 505 0.00 -9.63 -40.36
CA PRO A 505 0.71 -8.75 -41.28
C PRO A 505 1.86 -8.00 -40.56
N PRO A 506 2.92 -7.60 -41.28
CA PRO A 506 3.97 -6.76 -40.71
C PRO A 506 3.42 -5.47 -40.08
N LEU A 507 4.04 -5.01 -38.99
CA LEU A 507 3.68 -3.75 -38.35
C LEU A 507 4.17 -2.56 -39.20
N VAL A 508 3.28 -1.58 -39.44
CA VAL A 508 3.53 -0.43 -40.34
C VAL A 508 4.67 0.48 -39.86
N ASP A 509 4.95 0.51 -38.55
CA ASP A 509 5.99 1.35 -37.92
C ASP A 509 6.79 0.59 -36.85
N ASP A 510 7.42 -0.53 -37.22
CA ASP A 510 8.15 -1.38 -36.27
C ASP A 510 9.55 -0.86 -35.87
N LYS A 511 9.62 0.39 -35.41
CA LYS A 511 10.88 1.03 -34.99
C LYS A 511 11.60 0.29 -33.85
N ARG A 512 10.87 -0.53 -33.10
CA ARG A 512 11.37 -1.31 -31.95
C ARG A 512 11.65 -2.78 -32.28
N LYS A 513 11.52 -3.21 -33.54
CA LYS A 513 11.67 -4.61 -33.97
C LYS A 513 10.81 -5.59 -33.17
N LEU A 514 9.60 -5.17 -32.79
CA LEU A 514 8.63 -5.99 -32.06
C LEU A 514 8.09 -7.12 -32.93
N PHE A 515 7.91 -6.92 -34.24
CA PHE A 515 7.35 -7.94 -35.13
C PHE A 515 8.28 -9.16 -35.29
N PRO A 516 9.59 -9.01 -35.60
CA PRO A 516 10.52 -10.12 -35.58
C PRO A 516 10.60 -10.81 -34.21
N ARG A 517 10.49 -10.04 -33.12
CA ARG A 517 10.49 -10.58 -31.76
C ARG A 517 9.25 -11.44 -31.50
N LEU A 518 8.06 -10.98 -31.88
CA LEU A 518 6.82 -11.75 -31.77
C LEU A 518 6.87 -13.03 -32.60
N GLN A 519 7.45 -12.98 -33.80
CA GLN A 519 7.65 -14.16 -34.64
C GLN A 519 8.56 -15.19 -33.96
N ALA A 520 9.59 -14.74 -33.24
CA ALA A 520 10.49 -15.62 -32.50
C ALA A 520 9.82 -16.18 -31.23
N ASP A 521 9.21 -15.32 -30.41
CA ASP A 521 8.61 -15.68 -29.12
C ASP A 521 7.38 -16.60 -29.29
N TRP A 522 6.68 -16.54 -30.43
CA TRP A 522 5.46 -17.31 -30.72
C TRP A 522 5.58 -18.22 -31.96
N ALA A 523 6.80 -18.64 -32.32
CA ALA A 523 7.07 -19.44 -33.52
C ALA A 523 6.34 -20.79 -33.54
N ASP A 524 6.11 -21.37 -32.37
CA ASP A 524 5.48 -22.67 -32.13
C ASP A 524 3.94 -22.62 -32.10
N VAL A 525 3.35 -21.42 -32.13
CA VAL A 525 1.90 -21.26 -32.17
C VAL A 525 1.37 -21.52 -33.59
N SER A 526 0.43 -22.45 -33.66
CA SER A 526 -0.24 -22.91 -34.88
C SER A 526 -1.71 -23.23 -34.61
N PRO A 527 -2.51 -23.53 -35.64
CA PRO A 527 -3.91 -23.91 -35.45
C PRO A 527 -4.16 -25.15 -34.59
N SER A 528 -3.17 -26.03 -34.44
CA SER A 528 -3.25 -27.23 -33.61
C SER A 528 -2.76 -27.02 -32.17
N SER A 529 -2.25 -25.83 -31.83
CA SER A 529 -1.76 -25.54 -30.48
C SER A 529 -2.90 -25.64 -29.44
N PRO A 530 -2.61 -26.05 -28.19
CA PRO A 530 -3.63 -26.18 -27.14
C PRO A 530 -4.12 -24.83 -26.60
N PRO A 531 -5.38 -24.68 -26.13
CA PRO A 531 -5.97 -23.40 -25.68
C PRO A 531 -5.13 -22.59 -24.68
N ARG A 532 -4.28 -23.25 -23.89
CA ARG A 532 -3.37 -22.60 -22.93
C ARG A 532 -2.42 -21.57 -23.55
N VAL A 533 -2.09 -21.68 -24.85
CA VAL A 533 -1.23 -20.67 -25.53
C VAL A 533 -1.91 -19.30 -25.66
N CYS A 534 -3.23 -19.25 -25.47
CA CYS A 534 -4.01 -18.01 -25.47
C CYS A 534 -3.99 -17.27 -24.13
N ALA A 535 -3.44 -17.89 -23.08
CA ALA A 535 -3.37 -17.31 -21.74
C ALA A 535 -2.01 -16.59 -21.54
N THR A 536 -1.71 -15.67 -22.45
CA THR A 536 -0.45 -14.92 -22.54
C THR A 536 -0.14 -14.05 -21.30
N ARG A 537 -1.15 -13.82 -20.46
CA ARG A 537 -1.10 -12.94 -19.27
C ARG A 537 -1.46 -13.67 -17.96
N ALA A 538 -1.74 -14.97 -18.01
CA ALA A 538 -2.26 -15.75 -16.87
C ALA A 538 -1.17 -16.25 -15.92
#